data_AF-D2Y266-F1
#
_entry.id   AF-D2Y266-F1
#
_cell.length_a   1.000
_cell.length_b   1.000
_cell.length_c   1.000
_cell.angle_alpha   90.00
_cell.angle_beta   90.00
_cell.angle_gamma   90.00
#
_symmetry.space_group_name_H-M   'P 1'
#
loop_
_entity.id
_entity.type
_entity.pdbx_description
1 polymer ?
#
loop_
_entity_poly.entity_id
_entity_poly.type
_entity_poly.pdbx_seq_one_letter_code
_entity_poly.pdbx_strand_id
1 'polypeptide(L)'
;MNTVRVTFLLVFVLAVSLEQADKDENRMEMQEKTEQGKSYLDFAENLLLQKLEELKAKLLEEDSEKSRNSRQKRCIGEGVPCDENDPRCCSGLVCLKPTLHGIWYKSYYCYKK
;
A
#
# COMPACT_ATOMS: atom_id res chain seq x y z
N MET A 1 53.98 17.11 55.05
CA MET A 1 53.71 16.58 53.69
C MET A 1 52.72 15.42 53.62
N ASN A 2 52.26 14.84 54.74
CA ASN A 2 51.36 13.67 54.70
C ASN A 2 49.88 14.02 54.54
N THR A 3 49.42 15.10 55.17
CA THR A 3 47.99 15.46 55.20
C THR A 3 47.43 15.75 53.81
N VAL A 4 48.20 16.47 52.96
CA VAL A 4 47.81 16.82 51.59
C VAL A 4 47.67 15.58 50.69
N ARG A 5 48.53 14.56 50.88
CA ARG A 5 48.43 13.32 50.11
C ARG A 5 47.20 12.50 50.50
N VAL A 6 46.89 12.43 51.79
CA VAL A 6 45.72 11.70 52.28
C VAL A 6 44.43 12.35 51.79
N THR A 7 44.32 13.68 51.87
CA THR A 7 43.13 14.39 51.36
C THR A 7 42.99 14.22 49.85
N PHE A 8 44.07 14.28 49.08
CA PHE A 8 44.03 14.08 47.63
C PHE A 8 43.54 12.68 47.24
N LEU A 9 44.02 11.64 47.93
CA LEU A 9 43.57 10.26 47.69
C LEU A 9 42.08 10.08 48.02
N LEU A 10 41.60 10.69 49.10
CA LEU A 10 40.19 10.60 49.49
C LEU A 10 39.27 11.25 48.43
N VAL A 11 39.66 12.42 47.92
CA VAL A 11 38.92 13.11 46.84
C VAL A 11 38.93 12.28 45.56
N PHE A 12 40.06 11.66 45.21
CA PHE A 12 40.17 10.83 44.01
C PHE A 12 39.25 9.60 44.07
N VAL A 13 39.19 8.93 45.22
CA VAL A 13 38.30 7.77 45.42
C VAL A 13 36.84 8.20 45.28
N LEU A 14 36.44 9.32 45.90
CA LEU A 14 35.07 9.82 45.79
C LEU A 14 34.69 10.19 44.35
N ALA A 15 35.60 10.81 43.59
CA ALA A 15 35.36 11.15 42.19
C ALA A 15 35.13 9.90 41.32
N VAL A 16 35.96 8.87 41.48
CA VAL A 16 35.82 7.61 40.72
C VAL A 16 34.52 6.90 41.08
N SER A 17 34.15 6.86 42.37
CA SER A 17 32.89 6.23 42.81
C SER A 17 31.65 6.94 42.25
N LEU A 18 31.67 8.27 42.17
CA LEU A 18 30.56 9.04 41.59
C LEU A 18 30.44 8.83 40.08
N GLU A 19 31.56 8.85 39.34
CA GLU A 19 31.55 8.67 37.88
C GLU A 19 31.12 7.25 37.49
N GLN A 20 31.45 6.24 38.31
CA GLN A 20 31.02 4.86 38.05
C GLN A 20 29.53 4.64 38.35
N ALA A 21 29.01 5.23 39.43
CA ALA A 21 27.58 5.15 39.75
C ALA A 21 26.72 5.82 38.66
N ASP A 22 27.14 6.99 38.17
CA ASP A 22 26.45 7.71 37.09
C ASP A 22 26.45 6.92 35.77
N LYS A 23 27.55 6.22 35.44
CA LYS A 23 27.63 5.38 34.24
C LYS A 23 26.70 4.17 34.28
N ASP A 24 26.57 3.50 35.44
CA ASP A 24 25.69 2.33 35.56
C ASP A 24 24.21 2.73 35.53
N GLU A 25 23.82 3.84 36.16
CA GLU A 25 22.45 4.36 36.10
C GLU A 25 22.04 4.74 34.67
N ASN A 26 22.88 5.52 33.98
CA ASN A 26 22.64 5.91 32.58
C ASN A 26 22.56 4.70 31.64
N ARG A 27 23.35 3.65 31.89
CA ARG A 27 23.35 2.42 31.06
C ARG A 27 22.07 1.62 31.24
N MET A 28 21.57 1.48 32.48
CA MET A 28 20.31 0.80 32.76
C MET A 28 19.12 1.55 32.13
N GLU A 29 19.06 2.87 32.30
CA GLU A 29 17.98 3.68 31.73
C GLU A 29 17.97 3.64 30.19
N MET A 30 19.15 3.64 29.55
CA MET A 30 19.24 3.53 28.10
C MET A 30 18.80 2.14 27.60
N GLN A 31 19.12 1.05 28.32
CA GLN A 31 18.65 -0.29 27.96
C GLN A 31 17.13 -0.41 28.07
N GLU A 32 16.52 0.06 29.16
CA GLU A 32 15.06 0.03 29.34
C GLU A 32 14.34 0.82 28.24
N LYS A 33 14.82 2.03 27.89
CA LYS A 33 14.26 2.83 26.79
C LYS A 33 14.40 2.12 25.44
N THR A 34 15.48 1.40 25.22
CA THR A 34 15.70 0.67 23.95
C THR A 34 14.78 -0.55 23.84
N GLU A 35 14.56 -1.27 24.94
CA GLU A 35 13.63 -2.41 24.97
C GLU A 35 12.17 -1.97 24.83
N GLN A 36 11.76 -0.91 25.53
CA GLN A 36 10.43 -0.30 25.35
C GLN A 36 10.25 0.21 23.91
N GLY A 37 11.26 0.86 23.33
CA GLY A 37 11.23 1.34 21.95
C GLY A 37 11.10 0.20 20.94
N LYS A 38 11.84 -0.90 21.13
CA LYS A 38 11.71 -2.11 20.30
C LYS A 38 10.32 -2.73 20.40
N SER A 39 9.79 -2.90 21.61
CA SER A 39 8.45 -3.46 21.80
C SER A 39 7.37 -2.61 21.12
N TYR A 40 7.48 -1.29 21.21
CA TYR A 40 6.55 -0.38 20.53
C TYR A 40 6.65 -0.45 19.00
N LEU A 41 7.87 -0.51 18.45
CA LEU A 41 8.10 -0.67 17.01
C LEU A 41 7.53 -2.01 16.49
N ASP A 42 7.78 -3.09 17.21
CA ASP A 42 7.30 -4.44 16.85
C ASP A 42 5.77 -4.50 16.91
N PHE A 43 5.14 -3.85 17.90
CA PHE A 43 3.69 -3.70 17.97
C PHE A 43 3.14 -2.88 16.79
N ALA A 44 3.78 -1.77 16.44
CA ALA A 44 3.36 -0.92 15.33
C ALA A 44 3.48 -1.65 13.98
N GLU A 45 4.55 -2.40 13.76
CA GLU A 45 4.77 -3.19 12.54
C GLU A 45 3.71 -4.29 12.39
N ASN A 46 3.44 -5.05 13.45
CA ASN A 46 2.41 -6.09 13.45
C ASN A 46 0.99 -5.51 13.19
N LEU A 47 0.67 -4.36 13.77
CA LEU A 47 -0.60 -3.67 13.53
C LEU A 47 -0.76 -3.23 12.06
N LEU A 48 0.31 -2.69 11.46
CA LEU A 48 0.32 -2.25 10.06
C LEU A 48 0.19 -3.43 9.10
N LEU A 49 0.89 -4.54 9.37
CA LEU A 49 0.78 -5.77 8.57
C LEU A 49 -0.64 -6.33 8.59
N GLN A 50 -1.29 -6.37 9.75
CA GLN A 50 -2.67 -6.82 9.88
C GLN A 50 -3.64 -5.94 9.06
N LYS A 51 -3.43 -4.61 9.07
CA LYS A 51 -4.24 -3.68 8.27
C LYS A 51 -4.03 -3.84 6.76
N LEU A 52 -2.80 -4.10 6.33
CA LEU A 52 -2.49 -4.39 4.93
C LEU A 52 -3.13 -5.69 4.45
N GLU A 53 -3.14 -6.73 5.29
CA GLU A 53 -3.78 -8.01 4.99
C GLU A 53 -5.31 -7.87 4.88
N GLU A 54 -5.93 -7.11 5.79
CA GLU A 54 -7.36 -6.78 5.74
C GLU A 54 -7.74 -6.01 4.45
N LEU A 55 -6.93 -5.03 4.06
CA LEU A 55 -7.13 -4.26 2.82
C LEU A 55 -6.96 -5.12 1.57
N LYS A 56 -5.96 -6.02 1.56
CA LYS A 56 -5.71 -6.94 0.45
C LYS A 56 -6.87 -7.92 0.27
N ALA A 57 -7.43 -8.44 1.36
CA ALA A 57 -8.59 -9.33 1.32
C ALA A 57 -9.81 -8.63 0.71
N LYS A 58 -10.11 -7.40 1.16
CA LYS A 58 -11.21 -6.59 0.62
C LYS A 58 -11.05 -6.27 -0.87
N LEU A 59 -9.83 -5.93 -1.31
CA LEU A 59 -9.56 -5.65 -2.72
C LEU A 59 -9.75 -6.90 -3.61
N LEU A 60 -9.25 -8.06 -3.16
CA LEU A 60 -9.42 -9.32 -3.88
C LEU A 60 -10.89 -9.73 -3.99
N GLU A 61 -11.70 -9.50 -2.96
CA GLU A 61 -13.13 -9.75 -2.99
C GLU A 61 -13.82 -8.86 -4.03
N GLU A 62 -13.56 -7.54 -4.00
CA GLU A 62 -14.13 -6.56 -4.93
C GLU A 62 -13.78 -6.85 -6.40
N ASP A 63 -12.50 -7.19 -6.67
CA ASP A 63 -12.05 -7.54 -8.02
C ASP A 63 -12.67 -8.86 -8.50
N SER A 64 -12.90 -9.82 -7.60
CA SER A 64 -13.52 -11.10 -7.96
C SER A 64 -14.99 -10.96 -8.34
N GLU A 65 -15.74 -10.09 -7.65
CA GLU A 65 -17.13 -9.79 -7.97
C GLU A 65 -17.25 -9.04 -9.31
N LYS A 66 -16.37 -8.06 -9.55
CA LYS A 66 -16.31 -7.36 -10.85
C LYS A 66 -15.89 -8.29 -11.99
N SER A 67 -14.93 -9.18 -11.74
CA SER A 67 -14.39 -10.10 -12.74
C SER A 67 -15.42 -11.14 -13.20
N ARG A 68 -16.27 -11.66 -12.30
CA ARG A 68 -17.32 -12.62 -12.67
C ARG A 68 -18.32 -12.04 -13.69
N ASN A 69 -18.55 -10.73 -13.64
CA ASN A 69 -19.37 -10.03 -14.65
C ASN A 69 -18.60 -9.55 -15.89
N SER A 70 -17.26 -9.58 -15.88
CA SER A 70 -16.44 -9.12 -17.01
C SER A 70 -16.45 -10.06 -18.23
N ARG A 71 -17.04 -11.27 -18.11
CA ARG A 71 -17.41 -12.09 -19.28
C ARG A 71 -18.57 -11.50 -20.08
N GLN A 72 -18.93 -10.25 -19.84
CA GLN A 72 -19.70 -9.45 -20.76
C GLN A 72 -19.02 -9.54 -22.13
N LYS A 73 -19.63 -10.30 -23.05
CA LYS A 73 -19.25 -10.32 -24.47
C LYS A 73 -19.09 -8.85 -24.86
N ARG A 74 -17.85 -8.43 -25.18
CA ARG A 74 -17.58 -7.04 -25.56
C ARG A 74 -18.59 -6.68 -26.65
N CYS A 75 -19.45 -5.71 -26.35
CA CYS A 75 -20.36 -5.20 -27.36
C CYS A 75 -19.55 -4.42 -28.41
N ILE A 76 -20.09 -4.34 -29.62
CA ILE A 76 -19.48 -3.67 -30.75
C ILE A 76 -19.68 -2.16 -30.61
N GLY A 77 -18.57 -1.42 -30.55
CA GLY A 77 -18.56 0.04 -30.40
C GLY A 77 -18.96 0.76 -31.68
N GLU A 78 -19.15 2.07 -31.58
CA GLU A 78 -19.52 2.92 -32.72
C GLU A 78 -18.46 2.89 -33.83
N GLY A 79 -18.91 2.84 -35.09
CA GLY A 79 -18.03 2.82 -36.27
C GLY A 79 -17.32 1.48 -36.50
N VAL A 80 -17.61 0.45 -35.72
CA VAL A 80 -17.06 -0.91 -35.91
C VAL A 80 -18.04 -1.75 -36.76
N PRO A 81 -17.54 -2.58 -37.69
CA PRO A 81 -18.40 -3.46 -38.49
C PRO A 81 -19.27 -4.37 -37.63
N CYS A 82 -20.52 -4.57 -38.05
CA CYS A 82 -21.49 -5.45 -37.40
C CYS A 82 -22.24 -6.27 -38.45
N ASP A 83 -22.90 -7.34 -38.01
CA ASP A 83 -23.77 -8.17 -38.84
C ASP A 83 -25.23 -7.80 -38.57
N GLU A 84 -26.04 -7.59 -39.61
CA GLU A 84 -27.46 -7.23 -39.45
C GLU A 84 -28.26 -8.28 -38.64
N ASN A 85 -27.87 -9.55 -38.75
CA ASN A 85 -28.51 -10.67 -38.03
C ASN A 85 -28.01 -10.86 -36.59
N ASP A 86 -26.81 -10.37 -36.27
CA ASP A 86 -26.22 -10.43 -34.92
C ASP A 86 -25.41 -9.15 -34.66
N PRO A 87 -26.09 -8.01 -34.44
CA PRO A 87 -25.46 -6.70 -34.47
C PRO A 87 -24.43 -6.55 -33.36
N ARG A 88 -24.65 -7.22 -32.22
CA ARG A 88 -23.83 -7.14 -30.98
C ARG A 88 -23.42 -5.73 -30.57
N CYS A 89 -24.04 -4.69 -31.13
CA CYS A 89 -23.71 -3.31 -30.87
C CYS A 89 -23.97 -2.98 -29.40
N CYS A 90 -23.17 -2.07 -28.86
CA CYS A 90 -23.41 -1.57 -27.50
C CYS A 90 -24.76 -0.87 -27.40
N SER A 91 -25.30 -0.80 -26.18
CA SER A 91 -26.58 -0.14 -25.93
C SER A 91 -26.59 1.30 -26.49
N GLY A 92 -27.66 1.67 -27.20
CA GLY A 92 -27.79 2.96 -27.87
C GLY A 92 -27.25 3.00 -29.31
N LEU A 93 -26.61 1.94 -29.77
CA LEU A 93 -26.13 1.78 -31.14
C LEU A 93 -27.00 0.79 -31.92
N VAL A 94 -27.17 1.04 -33.20
CA VAL A 94 -27.90 0.22 -34.17
C VAL A 94 -26.98 -0.14 -35.33
N CYS A 95 -27.08 -1.38 -35.81
CA CYS A 95 -26.30 -1.83 -36.95
C CYS A 95 -26.96 -1.34 -38.24
N LEU A 96 -26.35 -0.37 -38.90
CA LEU A 96 -26.91 0.25 -40.11
C LEU A 96 -25.89 0.24 -41.25
N LYS A 97 -26.42 0.21 -42.47
CA LYS A 97 -25.64 0.41 -43.68
C LYS A 97 -25.41 1.92 -43.90
N PRO A 98 -24.18 2.35 -44.22
CA PRO A 98 -23.92 3.77 -44.49
C PRO A 98 -24.71 4.25 -45.72
N THR A 99 -25.46 5.34 -45.57
CA THR A 99 -26.34 5.90 -46.60
C THR A 99 -25.59 6.71 -47.66
N LEU A 100 -24.42 7.28 -47.34
CA LEU A 100 -23.78 8.29 -48.19
C LEU A 100 -22.71 7.78 -49.17
N HIS A 101 -22.26 6.52 -49.07
CA HIS A 101 -21.08 6.06 -49.84
C HIS A 101 -21.36 4.80 -50.69
N GLY A 102 -22.38 4.93 -51.54
CA GLY A 102 -22.54 4.39 -52.89
C GLY A 102 -22.12 2.95 -53.20
N ILE A 103 -20.86 2.56 -53.02
CA ILE A 103 -20.30 1.30 -53.56
C ILE A 103 -19.22 0.69 -52.66
N TRP A 104 -18.50 1.48 -51.86
CA TRP A 104 -17.26 1.03 -51.20
C TRP A 104 -17.48 0.35 -49.85
N TYR A 105 -18.56 0.67 -49.14
CA TYR A 105 -18.85 0.11 -47.82
C TYR A 105 -20.11 -0.75 -47.88
N LYS A 106 -19.94 -2.00 -48.32
CA LYS A 106 -21.01 -3.03 -48.23
C LYS A 106 -21.28 -3.46 -46.78
N SER A 107 -20.34 -3.19 -45.88
CA SER A 107 -20.42 -3.60 -44.49
C SER A 107 -21.38 -2.71 -43.70
N TYR A 108 -22.10 -3.33 -42.78
CA TYR A 108 -22.90 -2.63 -41.78
C TYR A 108 -21.98 -2.24 -40.63
N TYR A 109 -22.27 -1.13 -39.98
CA TYR A 109 -21.50 -0.63 -38.86
C TYR A 109 -22.46 -0.21 -37.73
N CYS A 110 -21.98 -0.27 -36.49
CA CYS A 110 -22.74 0.23 -35.36
C CYS A 110 -22.73 1.76 -35.37
N TYR A 111 -23.90 2.37 -35.46
CA TYR A 111 -24.09 3.82 -35.41
C TYR A 111 -25.04 4.18 -34.28
N LYS A 112 -24.91 5.38 -33.72
CA LYS A 112 -25.88 5.90 -32.77
C LYS A 112 -27.25 6.03 -33.42
N LYS A 113 -28.28 5.53 -32.72
CA LYS A 113 -29.69 5.71 -33.11
C LYS A 113 -30.07 7.20 -33.12
#